data_AF-A0A968X744-F1
#
_entry.id   AF-A0A968X744-F1
#
_cell.length_a   1.000
_cell.length_b   1.000
_cell.length_c   1.000
_cell.angle_alpha   90.00
_cell.angle_beta   90.00
_cell.angle_gamma   90.00
#
_symmetry.space_group_name_H-M   'P 1'
#
loop_
_entity.id
_entity.type
_entity.pdbx_description
1 polymer ?
#
loop_
_entity_poly.entity_id
_entity_poly.type
_entity_poly.pdbx_seq_one_letter_code
_entity_poly.pdbx_strand_id
1 'polypeptide(L)' 'MTRELAAEAEAKLKEIPFFVRPAARKKIEKLAIEMGAEEITGAIYDAAKKKFG' A
#
# COMPACT_ATOMS: atom_id res chain seq x y z
N MET A 1 -8.67 -0.37 -12.18
CA MET A 1 -9.15 0.54 -11.13
C MET A 1 -8.04 0.62 -10.09
N THR A 2 -7.42 1.78 -9.94
CA THR A 2 -6.37 2.00 -8.93
C THR A 2 -7.07 2.22 -7.59
N ARG A 3 -6.67 1.51 -6.53
CA ARG A 3 -7.30 1.69 -5.19
C ARG A 3 -6.88 3.04 -4.60
N GLU A 4 -7.80 3.72 -3.93
CA GLU A 4 -7.50 4.95 -3.20
C GLU A 4 -6.60 4.64 -2.00
N LEU A 5 -5.64 5.50 -1.70
CA LEU A 5 -4.81 5.39 -0.51
C LEU A 5 -5.33 6.32 0.57
N ALA A 6 -5.55 5.78 1.76
CA ALA A 6 -5.79 6.60 2.93
C ALA A 6 -4.55 7.47 3.22
N ALA A 7 -4.78 8.65 3.82
CA ALA A 7 -3.72 9.59 4.17
C ALA A 7 -2.58 8.94 4.99
N GLU A 8 -2.94 8.01 5.88
CA GLU A 8 -1.97 7.25 6.70
C GLU A 8 -1.07 6.34 5.85
N ALA A 9 -1.62 5.64 4.87
CA ALA A 9 -0.85 4.79 3.97
C ALA A 9 0.03 5.63 3.04
N GLU A 10 -0.47 6.78 2.60
CA GLU A 10 0.27 7.72 1.75
C GLU A 10 1.47 8.33 2.49
N ALA A 11 1.31 8.71 3.76
CA ALA A 11 2.39 9.19 4.61
C ALA A 11 3.52 8.15 4.74
N LYS A 12 3.17 6.89 5.02
CA LYS A 12 4.15 5.80 5.12
C LYS A 12 4.85 5.52 3.77
N LEU A 13 4.14 5.65 2.66
CA LEU A 13 4.72 5.52 1.31
C LEU A 13 5.73 6.62 0.99
N LYS A 14 5.53 7.83 1.53
CA LYS A 14 6.46 8.96 1.39
C LYS A 14 7.78 8.73 2.13
N GLU A 15 7.79 7.93 3.20
CA GLU A 15 9.02 7.54 3.91
C GLU A 15 9.93 6.63 3.08
N ILE A 16 9.36 5.88 2.12
CA ILE A 16 10.12 4.99 1.24
C ILE A 16 10.79 5.80 0.11
N PRO A 17 12.01 5.45 -0.34
CA PRO A 17 12.63 6.10 -1.48
C PRO A 17 11.76 6.06 -2.74
N PHE A 18 11.74 7.15 -3.51
CA PHE A 18 10.79 7.34 -4.61
C PHE A 18 10.84 6.24 -5.68
N PHE A 19 12.01 5.66 -5.93
CA PHE A 19 12.20 4.59 -6.93
C PHE A 19 11.59 3.24 -6.51
N VAL A 20 11.40 3.00 -5.21
CA VAL A 20 10.74 1.79 -4.69
C VAL A 20 9.25 1.99 -4.43
N ARG A 21 8.77 3.24 -4.31
CA ARG A 21 7.34 3.56 -4.14
C ARG A 21 6.41 2.86 -5.16
N PRO A 22 6.67 2.87 -6.48
CA PRO A 22 5.77 2.20 -7.43
C PRO A 22 5.72 0.68 -7.24
N ALA A 23 6.84 0.05 -6.84
CA ALA A 23 6.88 -1.38 -6.53
C ALA A 23 6.11 -1.71 -5.24
N ALA A 24 6.30 -0.90 -4.19
CA ALA A 24 5.56 -1.02 -2.94
C ALA A 24 4.05 -0.83 -3.18
N ARG A 25 3.66 0.23 -3.89
CA ARG A 25 2.26 0.54 -4.21
C ARG A 25 1.57 -0.61 -4.94
N LYS A 26 2.21 -1.19 -5.97
CA LYS A 26 1.66 -2.37 -6.68
C LYS A 26 1.40 -3.55 -5.75
N LYS A 27 2.34 -3.84 -4.85
CA LYS A 27 2.21 -4.94 -3.88
C LYS A 27 1.07 -4.70 -2.89
N ILE A 28 0.97 -3.48 -2.37
CA ILE A 28 -0.09 -3.09 -1.43
C ILE A 28 -1.46 -3.10 -2.11
N GLU A 29 -1.55 -2.60 -3.34
CA GLU A 29 -2.79 -2.62 -4.12
C GLU A 29 -3.26 -4.04 -4.40
N LYS A 30 -2.33 -4.95 -4.77
CA LYS A 30 -2.65 -6.36 -4.95
C LYS A 30 -3.20 -6.97 -3.65
N LEU A 31 -2.58 -6.67 -2.50
CA LEU A 31 -3.08 -7.12 -1.21
C LEU A 31 -4.49 -6.58 -0.92
N ALA A 32 -4.75 -5.29 -1.18
CA ALA A 32 -6.06 -4.68 -0.99
C ALA A 32 -7.13 -5.34 -1.87
N ILE A 33 -6.78 -5.68 -3.11
CA ILE A 33 -7.67 -6.42 -4.03
C ILE A 33 -7.95 -7.82 -3.48
N GLU A 34 -6.92 -8.55 -3.04
CA GLU A 34 -7.07 -9.89 -2.44
C GLU A 34 -7.91 -9.87 -1.16
N MET A 35 -7.84 -8.78 -0.38
CA MET A 35 -8.64 -8.57 0.82
C MET A 35 -10.05 -8.03 0.54
N GLY A 36 -10.38 -7.72 -0.71
CA GLY A 36 -11.66 -7.08 -1.08
C GLY A 36 -11.82 -5.65 -0.58
N ALA A 37 -10.74 -5.02 -0.10
CA ALA A 37 -10.79 -3.69 0.51
C ALA A 37 -10.77 -2.59 -0.55
N GLU A 38 -11.72 -1.65 -0.50
CA GLU A 38 -11.85 -0.55 -1.46
C GLU A 38 -10.79 0.54 -1.34
N GLU A 39 -10.27 0.71 -0.15
CA GLU A 39 -9.26 1.70 0.19
C GLU A 39 -8.05 1.01 0.82
N ILE A 40 -6.85 1.47 0.46
CA ILE A 40 -5.59 1.06 1.08
C ILE A 40 -5.43 1.86 2.37
N THR A 41 -5.82 1.26 3.48
CA THR A 41 -5.65 1.83 4.83
C THR A 41 -4.24 1.62 5.37
N GLY A 42 -3.89 2.31 6.46
CA GLY A 42 -2.63 2.10 7.16
C GLY A 42 -2.40 0.64 7.61
N ALA A 43 -3.47 -0.11 7.85
CA ALA A 43 -3.41 -1.53 8.21
C ALA A 43 -3.05 -2.44 7.03
N ILE A 44 -3.62 -2.18 5.84
CA ILE A 44 -3.28 -2.90 4.60
C ILE A 44 -1.83 -2.60 4.21
N TYR A 45 -1.42 -1.34 4.35
CA TYR A 45 -0.03 -0.96 4.15
C TYR A 45 0.92 -1.76 5.06
N ASP A 46 0.64 -1.83 6.36
CA ASP A 46 1.45 -2.59 7.31
C ASP A 46 1.46 -4.09 7.01
N ALA A 47 0.30 -4.65 6.66
CA ALA A 47 0.18 -6.05 6.25
C ALA A 47 1.00 -6.35 5.00
N ALA A 48 0.96 -5.48 3.99
CA ALA A 48 1.78 -5.60 2.79
C ALA A 48 3.27 -5.44 3.12
N LYS A 49 3.65 -4.47 3.96
CA LYS A 49 5.03 -4.28 4.40
C LYS A 49 5.56 -5.51 5.12
N LYS A 50 4.78 -6.16 5.99
CA LYS A 50 5.16 -7.44 6.62
C LYS A 50 5.28 -8.61 5.64
N LYS A 51 4.44 -8.63 4.59
CA LYS A 51 4.42 -9.71 3.60
C LYS A 51 5.53 -9.60 2.54
N PHE A 52 6.01 -8.39 2.28
CA PHE A 52 6.91 -8.10 1.16
C PHE A 52 8.20 -7.35 1.53
N GLY A 53 8.37 -6.99 2.80
CA GLY A 53 9.55 -6.36 3.37
C GLY A 53 10.58 -7.35 3.87
#